data_AF-A0A7Y2L2Z7-F1
#
_entry.id   AF-A0A7Y2L2Z7-F1
#
_cell.length_a   1.000
_cell.length_b   1.000
_cell.length_c   1.000
_cell.angle_alpha   90.00
_cell.angle_beta   90.00
_cell.angle_gamma   90.00
#
_symmetry.space_group_name_H-M   'P 1'
#
loop_
_entity.id
_entity.type
_entity.pdbx_description
1 polymer ?
#
loop_
_entity_poly.entity_id
_entity_poly.type
_entity_poly.pdbx_seq_one_letter_code
_entity_poly.pdbx_strand_id
1 'polypeptide(L)'
;QQWFGRWSEQTALQQPRLGGAGAAQLGHSALLGHRVWNAQHSVRLVLGPLTIARLEQFLSAAALLQSLTRLVDDYLGSCFEWDVQLLIADEAEPAVRLGANQALGLASWLPGTSRSLHSRACVLSRARLHRLQQELSHD
;
A
#
# COMPACT_ATOMS: atom_id res chain seq x y z
N GLN A 1 -2.77 -3.77 12.88
CA GLN A 1 -4.19 -4.12 12.67
C GLN A 1 -4.24 -5.49 12.02
N GLN A 2 -5.00 -6.44 12.56
CA GLN A 2 -5.19 -7.77 11.97
C GLN A 2 -6.50 -7.75 11.17
N TRP A 3 -6.61 -8.46 10.05
CA TRP A 3 -7.82 -8.56 9.19
C TRP A 3 -8.13 -7.36 8.27
N PHE A 4 -7.14 -6.80 7.58
CA PHE A 4 -7.41 -5.94 6.42
C PHE A 4 -7.27 -6.78 5.14
N GLY A 5 -8.24 -6.66 4.24
CA GLY A 5 -8.16 -7.31 2.96
C GLY A 5 -7.36 -6.48 1.96
N ARG A 6 -6.70 -7.17 1.05
CA ARG A 6 -6.00 -6.58 -0.09
C ARG A 6 -6.33 -7.34 -1.36
N TRP A 7 -6.28 -6.62 -2.47
CA TRP A 7 -6.25 -7.27 -3.77
C TRP A 7 -4.91 -7.96 -3.98
N SER A 8 -4.95 -9.25 -4.30
CA SER A 8 -3.80 -10.07 -4.65
C SER A 8 -3.92 -10.50 -6.11
N GLU A 9 -2.82 -10.40 -6.85
CA GLU A 9 -2.75 -10.83 -8.25
C GLU A 9 -2.76 -12.36 -8.33
N GLN A 10 -3.54 -12.89 -9.27
CA GLN A 10 -3.56 -14.32 -9.58
C GLN A 10 -2.53 -14.62 -10.66
N THR A 11 -1.71 -15.64 -10.42
CA THR A 11 -0.80 -16.14 -11.47
C THR A 11 -1.62 -16.70 -12.63
N ALA A 12 -1.12 -16.59 -13.87
CA ALA A 12 -1.82 -17.08 -15.07
C ALA A 12 -2.21 -18.58 -14.99
N LEU A 13 -1.47 -19.38 -14.22
CA LEU A 13 -1.77 -20.80 -13.96
C LEU A 13 -2.97 -21.02 -13.02
N GLN A 14 -3.30 -20.02 -12.18
CA GLN A 14 -4.42 -20.07 -11.24
C GLN A 14 -5.71 -19.49 -11.83
N GLN A 15 -5.63 -18.87 -13.00
CA GLN A 15 -6.80 -18.32 -13.68
C GLN A 15 -7.64 -19.44 -14.28
N PRO A 16 -8.93 -19.52 -13.96
CA PRO A 16 -9.79 -20.57 -14.47
C PRO A 16 -9.98 -20.43 -15.98
N ARG A 17 -9.85 -21.54 -16.71
CA ARG A 17 -10.13 -21.62 -18.15
C ARG A 17 -11.36 -22.49 -18.40
N LEU A 18 -12.17 -22.08 -19.38
CA LEU A 18 -13.34 -22.86 -19.81
C LEU A 18 -12.89 -24.08 -20.65
N GLY A 19 -13.57 -25.21 -20.45
CA GLY A 19 -13.51 -26.36 -21.36
C GLY A 19 -12.28 -27.29 -21.23
N GLY A 20 -11.44 -27.14 -20.21
CA GLY A 20 -10.28 -28.02 -19.95
C GLY A 20 -10.56 -29.15 -18.93
N ALA A 21 -9.76 -30.21 -18.95
CA ALA A 21 -9.75 -31.20 -17.86
C ALA A 21 -9.28 -30.52 -16.56
N GLY A 22 -10.07 -30.59 -15.50
CA GLY A 22 -9.83 -29.83 -14.26
C GLY A 22 -10.26 -28.35 -14.33
N ALA A 23 -11.07 -27.97 -15.32
CA ALA A 23 -11.63 -26.62 -15.40
C ALA A 23 -12.41 -26.26 -14.13
N ALA A 24 -12.27 -25.01 -13.70
CA ALA A 24 -12.97 -24.51 -12.54
C ALA A 24 -14.49 -24.47 -12.80
N GLN A 25 -15.27 -24.86 -11.79
CA GLN A 25 -16.73 -24.89 -11.88
C GLN A 25 -17.32 -23.64 -11.25
N LEU A 26 -18.30 -23.05 -11.95
CA LEU A 26 -19.13 -21.99 -11.39
C LEU A 26 -19.80 -22.47 -10.10
N GLY A 27 -19.80 -21.61 -9.08
CA GLY A 27 -20.35 -21.92 -7.75
C GLY A 27 -19.48 -22.81 -6.85
N HIS A 28 -18.35 -23.32 -7.34
CA HIS A 28 -17.46 -24.18 -6.55
C HIS A 28 -16.02 -23.64 -6.48
N SER A 29 -15.38 -23.48 -7.64
CA SER A 29 -13.93 -23.16 -7.73
C SER A 29 -13.60 -22.06 -8.73
N ALA A 30 -14.57 -21.58 -9.51
CA ALA A 30 -14.36 -20.50 -10.46
C ALA A 30 -14.21 -19.16 -9.74
N LEU A 31 -13.10 -18.47 -10.03
CA LEU A 31 -12.83 -17.10 -9.62
C LEU A 31 -12.93 -16.18 -10.84
N LEU A 32 -13.47 -14.97 -10.66
CA LEU A 32 -13.63 -14.02 -11.74
C LEU A 32 -12.47 -13.00 -11.74
N GLY A 33 -11.82 -12.85 -12.90
CA GLY A 33 -10.79 -11.84 -13.13
C GLY A 33 -9.38 -12.27 -12.76
N HIS A 34 -8.46 -11.29 -12.73
CA HIS A 34 -7.03 -11.48 -12.50
C HIS A 34 -6.62 -11.20 -11.04
N ARG A 35 -7.54 -10.74 -10.19
CA ARG A 35 -7.27 -10.37 -8.80
C ARG A 35 -8.32 -10.96 -7.86
N VAL A 36 -7.88 -11.40 -6.69
CA VAL A 36 -8.75 -11.88 -5.62
C VAL A 36 -8.53 -11.09 -4.35
N TRP A 37 -9.60 -10.86 -3.60
CA TRP A 37 -9.54 -10.26 -2.29
C TRP A 37 -8.99 -11.26 -1.26
N ASN A 38 -7.85 -10.95 -0.66
CA ASN A 38 -7.20 -11.78 0.35
C ASN A 38 -7.11 -11.04 1.69
N ALA A 39 -7.78 -11.57 2.70
CA ALA A 39 -7.78 -11.05 4.07
C ALA A 39 -7.04 -11.94 5.09
N GLN A 40 -6.56 -13.12 4.67
CA GLN A 40 -6.01 -14.13 5.58
C GLN A 40 -4.50 -13.97 5.84
N HIS A 41 -3.75 -13.42 4.88
CA HIS A 41 -2.28 -13.36 4.94
C HIS A 41 -1.72 -11.95 4.81
N SER A 42 -2.47 -10.96 5.30
CA SER A 42 -2.16 -9.54 5.14
C SER A 42 -1.80 -8.91 6.48
N VAL A 43 -0.65 -8.21 6.57
CA VAL A 43 -0.19 -7.43 7.75
C VAL A 43 -0.01 -5.93 7.43
N ARG A 44 -0.66 -5.03 8.20
CA ARG A 44 -0.59 -3.58 7.98
C ARG A 44 0.10 -2.93 9.16
N LEU A 45 1.23 -2.32 8.88
CA LEU A 45 2.03 -1.58 9.82
C LEU A 45 1.51 -0.15 9.84
N VAL A 46 0.99 0.28 10.99
CA VAL A 46 0.47 1.64 11.14
C VAL A 46 1.50 2.47 11.91
N LEU A 47 1.99 3.54 11.29
CA LEU A 47 2.98 4.45 11.87
C LEU A 47 2.39 5.85 11.95
N GLY A 48 2.49 6.52 13.10
CA GLY A 48 2.07 7.92 13.25
C GLY A 48 1.29 8.16 14.54
N PRO A 49 0.72 9.38 14.72
CA PRO A 49 0.58 10.44 13.70
C PRO A 49 1.90 11.19 13.37
N LEU A 50 2.08 11.52 12.08
CA LEU A 50 3.25 12.21 11.53
C LEU A 50 2.89 13.61 11.03
N THR A 51 3.82 14.55 11.12
CA THR A 51 3.72 15.85 10.43
C THR A 51 4.05 15.69 8.95
N ILE A 52 3.63 16.63 8.10
CA ILE A 52 3.96 16.60 6.66
C ILE A 52 5.47 16.63 6.43
N ALA A 53 6.21 17.45 7.17
CA ALA A 53 7.67 17.47 7.05
C ALA A 53 8.31 16.10 7.33
N ARG A 54 7.82 15.37 8.34
CA ARG A 54 8.29 14.00 8.64
C ARG A 54 7.87 13.00 7.56
N LEU A 55 6.68 13.15 7.02
CA LEU A 55 6.20 12.32 5.91
C LEU A 55 7.06 12.52 4.66
N GLU A 56 7.35 13.77 4.29
CA GLU A 56 8.21 14.11 3.14
C GLU A 56 9.64 13.62 3.34
N GLN A 57 10.19 13.73 4.56
CA GLN A 57 11.48 13.14 4.90
C GLN A 57 11.46 11.62 4.77
N PHE A 58 10.39 10.97 5.23
CA PHE A 58 10.22 9.52 5.11
C PHE A 58 10.15 9.08 3.65
N LEU A 59 9.44 9.85 2.80
CA LEU A 59 9.27 9.56 1.38
C LEU A 59 10.52 9.88 0.55
N SER A 60 11.38 10.80 0.98
CA SER A 60 12.61 11.16 0.27
C SER A 60 13.84 10.35 0.72
N ALA A 61 13.79 9.71 1.89
CA ALA A 61 14.90 8.93 2.42
C ALA A 61 14.89 7.46 1.93
N ALA A 62 15.53 7.20 0.79
CA ALA A 62 15.65 5.85 0.23
C ALA A 62 16.21 4.83 1.23
N ALA A 63 17.27 5.20 1.97
CA ALA A 63 17.91 4.34 2.96
C ALA A 63 16.95 3.94 4.11
N LEU A 64 16.06 4.86 4.50
CA LEU A 64 15.07 4.60 5.55
C LEU A 64 13.98 3.64 5.04
N LEU A 65 13.48 3.86 3.82
CA LEU A 65 12.53 2.94 3.19
C LEU A 65 13.12 1.53 3.01
N GLN A 66 14.39 1.43 2.61
CA GLN A 66 15.09 0.16 2.47
C GLN A 66 15.27 -0.56 3.81
N SER A 67 15.73 0.17 4.83
CA SER A 67 15.92 -0.38 6.18
C SER A 67 14.60 -0.89 6.76
N LEU A 68 13.51 -0.12 6.59
CA LEU A 68 12.18 -0.54 7.02
C LEU A 68 11.71 -1.79 6.26
N THR A 69 11.86 -1.81 4.93
CA THR A 69 11.47 -2.97 4.11
C THR A 69 12.20 -4.22 4.56
N ARG A 70 13.52 -4.12 4.75
CA ARG A 70 14.37 -5.22 5.21
C ARG A 70 13.97 -5.70 6.60
N LEU A 71 13.77 -4.80 7.56
CA LEU A 71 13.38 -5.16 8.92
C LEU A 71 12.06 -5.94 8.94
N VAL A 72 11.08 -5.49 8.16
CA VAL A 72 9.77 -6.15 8.10
C VAL A 72 9.87 -7.51 7.40
N ASP A 73 10.63 -7.60 6.31
CA ASP A 73 10.88 -8.85 5.61
C ASP A 73 11.63 -9.86 6.50
N ASP A 74 12.62 -9.41 7.29
CA ASP A 74 13.36 -10.24 8.23
C ASP A 74 12.46 -10.77 9.36
N TYR A 75 11.44 -10.00 9.79
CA TYR A 75 10.55 -10.38 10.88
C TYR A 75 9.35 -11.23 10.44
N LEU A 76 8.70 -10.88 9.33
CA LEU A 76 7.49 -11.57 8.84
C LEU A 76 7.82 -12.70 7.87
N GLY A 77 9.02 -12.70 7.27
CA GLY A 77 9.39 -13.61 6.19
C GLY A 77 8.58 -13.37 4.92
N SER A 78 8.64 -14.33 4.00
CA SER A 78 7.95 -14.27 2.69
C SER A 78 6.50 -14.77 2.71
N CYS A 79 6.02 -15.28 3.85
CA CYS A 79 4.70 -15.88 3.97
C CYS A 79 3.57 -14.84 4.11
N PHE A 80 3.91 -13.60 4.44
CA PHE A 80 2.94 -12.53 4.66
C PHE A 80 3.12 -11.39 3.68
N GLU A 81 1.99 -10.89 3.27
CA GLU A 81 1.86 -9.75 2.38
C GLU A 81 1.63 -8.50 3.24
N TRP A 82 2.50 -7.49 3.15
CA TRP A 82 2.44 -6.33 4.05
C TRP A 82 2.44 -4.98 3.35
N ASP A 83 1.87 -3.99 4.04
CA ASP A 83 1.91 -2.57 3.67
C ASP A 83 2.08 -1.67 4.90
N VAL A 84 2.53 -0.45 4.66
CA VAL A 84 2.73 0.57 5.71
C VAL A 84 1.72 1.68 5.52
N GLN A 85 0.96 1.97 6.56
CA GLN A 85 0.05 3.09 6.65
C GLN A 85 0.66 4.16 7.56
N LEU A 86 1.03 5.28 6.95
CA LEU A 86 1.52 6.47 7.64
C LEU A 86 0.32 7.37 7.99
N LEU A 87 -0.03 7.47 9.27
CA LEU A 87 -1.06 8.37 9.78
C LEU A 87 -0.53 9.79 9.85
N ILE A 88 -1.36 10.76 9.52
CA ILE A 88 -1.00 12.18 9.46
C ILE A 88 -1.70 12.90 10.61
N ALA A 89 -0.96 13.80 11.28
CA ALA A 89 -1.51 14.63 12.32
C ALA A 89 -2.52 15.64 11.75
N ASP A 90 -3.66 15.83 12.43
CA ASP A 90 -4.73 16.74 12.01
C ASP A 90 -4.25 18.20 11.87
N GLU A 91 -3.23 18.62 12.62
CA GLU A 91 -2.68 19.99 12.53
C GLU A 91 -1.74 20.20 11.34
N ALA A 92 -1.34 19.12 10.68
CA ALA A 92 -0.35 19.16 9.62
C ALA A 92 -0.97 19.35 8.22
N GLU A 93 -2.25 19.74 8.10
CA GLU A 93 -2.94 19.82 6.81
C GLU A 93 -2.24 20.74 5.80
N PRO A 94 -1.60 20.20 4.74
CA PRO A 94 -1.15 21.04 3.65
C PRO A 94 -2.37 21.31 2.77
N ALA A 95 -2.68 22.59 2.56
CA ALA A 95 -3.56 22.94 1.45
C ALA A 95 -2.87 22.48 0.15
N VAL A 96 -3.48 21.52 -0.55
CA VAL A 96 -3.00 21.10 -1.88
C VAL A 96 -2.91 22.33 -2.78
N ARG A 97 -1.74 22.53 -3.39
CA ARG A 97 -1.50 23.60 -4.35
C ARG A 97 -0.93 23.00 -5.63
N LEU A 98 -1.58 23.32 -6.75
CA LEU A 98 -1.03 22.99 -8.07
C LEU A 98 0.31 23.69 -8.25
N GLY A 99 1.29 22.99 -8.82
CA GLY A 99 2.65 23.48 -8.98
C GLY A 99 3.53 23.38 -7.73
N ALA A 100 2.99 22.98 -6.57
CA ALA A 100 3.83 22.51 -5.48
C ALA A 100 4.41 21.14 -5.86
N ASN A 101 5.72 20.95 -5.65
CA ASN A 101 6.40 19.67 -5.93
C ASN A 101 6.07 18.62 -4.86
N GLN A 102 4.79 18.31 -4.69
CA GLN A 102 4.27 17.35 -3.72
C GLN A 102 3.77 16.09 -4.44
N ALA A 103 4.12 14.92 -3.91
CA ALA A 103 3.76 13.64 -4.50
C ALA A 103 2.25 13.35 -4.36
N LEU A 104 1.58 13.24 -5.52
CA LEU A 104 0.14 12.98 -5.60
C LEU A 104 -0.23 11.65 -4.95
N GLY A 105 -1.22 11.69 -4.06
CA GLY A 105 -1.71 10.51 -3.33
C GLY A 105 -0.75 9.97 -2.27
N LEU A 106 0.39 10.64 -2.02
CA LEU A 106 1.34 10.29 -0.96
C LEU A 106 1.50 11.39 0.08
N ALA A 107 1.65 12.64 -0.36
CA ALA A 107 1.85 13.82 0.51
C ALA A 107 0.81 14.92 0.26
N SER A 108 -0.16 14.68 -0.63
CA SER A 108 -1.10 15.70 -1.07
C SER A 108 -2.55 15.18 -0.99
N TRP A 109 -3.43 15.87 -0.27
CA TRP A 109 -4.86 15.56 -0.18
C TRP A 109 -5.70 16.76 -0.59
N LEU A 110 -6.81 16.50 -1.28
CA LEU A 110 -7.79 17.55 -1.54
C LEU A 110 -8.41 18.01 -0.22
N PRO A 111 -8.64 19.32 -0.04
CA PRO A 111 -9.38 19.81 1.11
C PRO A 111 -10.80 19.23 1.08
N GLY A 112 -11.20 18.59 2.18
CA GLY A 112 -12.55 18.09 2.37
C GLY A 112 -13.47 19.19 2.89
N THR A 113 -14.72 19.23 2.43
CA THR A 113 -15.75 20.16 2.94
C THR A 113 -16.38 19.71 4.26
N SER A 114 -16.05 18.51 4.75
CA SER A 114 -16.50 17.96 6.03
C SER A 114 -15.31 17.42 6.81
N ARG A 115 -15.31 17.59 8.14
CA ARG A 115 -14.32 17.02 9.04
C ARG A 115 -14.38 15.50 8.91
N SER A 116 -13.41 14.91 8.21
CA SER A 116 -13.39 13.46 7.99
C SER A 116 -13.22 12.75 9.33
N LEU A 117 -14.12 11.81 9.64
CA LEU A 117 -14.02 10.95 10.83
C LEU A 117 -12.81 9.98 10.77
N HIS A 118 -12.11 9.92 9.64
CA HIS A 118 -10.96 9.07 9.41
C HIS A 118 -9.69 9.92 9.38
N SER A 119 -8.68 9.54 10.17
CA SER A 119 -7.34 10.11 10.07
C SER A 119 -6.81 9.95 8.65
N ARG A 120 -6.32 11.05 8.06
CA ARG A 120 -5.68 10.99 6.74
C ARG A 120 -4.44 10.12 6.83
N ALA A 121 -4.26 9.26 5.84
CA ALA A 121 -3.15 8.34 5.83
C ALA A 121 -2.59 8.14 4.42
N CYS A 122 -1.27 7.95 4.35
CA CYS A 122 -0.56 7.49 3.17
C CYS A 122 -0.33 5.99 3.31
N VAL A 123 -0.70 5.21 2.29
CA VAL A 123 -0.47 3.76 2.26
C VAL A 123 0.62 3.42 1.25
N LEU A 124 1.68 2.79 1.73
CA LEU A 124 2.83 2.34 0.99
C LEU A 124 2.81 0.81 0.91
N SER A 125 2.34 0.28 -0.22
CA SER A 125 2.46 -1.15 -0.52
C SER A 125 3.90 -1.50 -0.85
N ARG A 126 4.26 -2.78 -0.74
CA ARG A 126 5.59 -3.27 -1.12
C ARG A 126 6.02 -2.87 -2.54
N ALA A 127 5.12 -3.01 -3.51
CA ALA A 127 5.39 -2.61 -4.89
C ALA A 127 5.65 -1.09 -5.03
N ARG A 128 4.96 -0.28 -4.23
CA ARG A 128 5.16 1.18 -4.20
C ARG A 128 6.46 1.56 -3.51
N LEU A 129 6.81 0.89 -2.40
CA LEU A 129 8.09 1.08 -1.72
C LEU A 129 9.26 0.77 -2.65
N HIS A 130 9.20 -0.35 -3.37
CA HIS A 130 10.23 -0.72 -4.34
C HIS A 130 10.38 0.34 -5.45
N ARG A 131 9.27 0.86 -5.98
CA ARG A 131 9.31 1.93 -6.98
C ARG A 131 9.94 3.21 -6.43
N LEU A 132 9.53 3.66 -5.24
CA LEU A 132 10.10 4.85 -4.61
C LEU A 132 11.60 4.69 -4.36
N GLN A 133 12.04 3.51 -3.93
CA GLN A 133 13.47 3.23 -3.75
C GLN A 133 14.25 3.32 -5.07
N GLN A 134 13.66 2.87 -6.19
CA GLN A 134 14.27 2.98 -7.52
C GLN A 134 14.30 4.43 -8.01
N GLU A 135 13.23 5.19 -7.83
CA GLU A 135 13.17 6.61 -8.23
C GLU A 135 14.23 7.42 -7.47
N LEU A 136 14.33 7.23 -6.15
CA LEU A 136 15.28 7.95 -5.30
C LEU A 136 16.75 7.49 -5.45
N SER A 137 17.00 6.34 -6.07
CA SER A 137 18.37 5.90 -6.35
C SER A 137 18.92 6.43 -7.69
N HIS A 138 18.06 7.02 -8.52
CA HIS A 138 18.44 7.59 -9.82
C HIS A 138 18.59 9.12 -9.78
N ASP A 139 18.26 9.77 -8.66
CA ASP A 139 18.56 11.16 -8.33
C ASP A 139 19.88 11.28 -7.55
#